data_AF-A0A8J7CSU6-F1
#
_entry.id   AF-A0A8J7CSU6-F1
#
_cell.length_a   1.000
_cell.length_b   1.000
_cell.length_c   1.000
_cell.angle_alpha   90.00
_cell.angle_beta   90.00
_cell.angle_gamma   90.00
#
_symmetry.space_group_name_H-M   'P 1'
#
loop_
_entity.id
_entity.type
_entity.pdbx_description
1 polymer ?
#
loop_
_entity_poly.entity_id
_entity_poly.type
_entity_poly.pdbx_seq_one_letter_code
_entity_poly.pdbx_strand_id
1 'polypeptide(L)'
;MNRRDVLGGGAAACIATTMPGLARAGAAHGCYRAQPGEVRCQVGFPDAPFIDPQDCRSSCWANCLAYVLTGYGMSVSAGSVLWHMRRTGACGRDNDAARLMAATGGWVDDTGRSFLVTARRLGDLAAETPSQEAFAPLVEALSARPLIVGSAGHSMVLTEMSYVDAPGRPMRPETLTLRDPWTGTANLRHLAPAEAPERLFAVDIRIRRM
;
A
#
# COMPACT_ATOMS: atom_id res chain seq x y z
N MET A 1 65.65 8.43 13.76
CA MET A 1 64.96 8.99 12.56
C MET A 1 64.66 7.85 11.60
N ASN A 2 63.50 7.95 10.92
CA ASN A 2 62.81 7.04 9.99
C ASN A 2 61.90 5.98 10.66
N ARG A 3 60.56 6.11 10.68
CA ARG A 3 59.49 6.51 9.72
C ARG A 3 59.20 5.48 8.63
N ARG A 4 58.07 4.79 8.80
CA ARG A 4 57.05 4.33 7.82
C ARG A 4 56.35 3.09 8.38
N ASP A 5 55.31 3.25 9.20
CA ASP A 5 53.90 3.41 8.79
C ASP A 5 53.38 2.23 7.97
N VAL A 6 53.02 1.14 8.67
CA VAL A 6 52.14 0.09 8.15
C VAL A 6 50.72 0.50 8.52
N LEU A 7 50.06 1.18 7.59
CA LEU A 7 48.66 1.59 7.69
C LEU A 7 47.74 0.36 7.69
N GLY A 8 46.89 0.31 8.71
CA GLY A 8 45.77 -0.63 8.80
C GLY A 8 44.75 -0.38 7.70
N GLY A 9 44.51 -1.40 6.89
CA GLY A 9 43.37 -1.48 5.97
C GLY A 9 42.20 -2.14 6.69
N GLY A 10 41.42 -1.36 7.43
CA GLY A 10 40.11 -1.80 7.92
C GLY A 10 39.14 -1.88 6.74
N ALA A 11 38.91 -3.08 6.22
CA ALA A 11 37.84 -3.34 5.27
C ALA A 11 36.50 -3.17 5.99
N ALA A 12 35.88 -2.00 5.83
CA ALA A 12 34.49 -1.79 6.22
C ALA A 12 33.60 -2.63 5.29
N ALA A 13 33.25 -3.84 5.73
CA ALA A 13 32.20 -4.63 5.11
C ALA A 13 30.88 -3.89 5.33
N CYS A 14 30.40 -3.18 4.31
CA CYS A 14 29.03 -2.69 4.26
C CYS A 14 28.10 -3.91 4.23
N ILE A 15 27.63 -4.34 5.40
CA ILE A 15 26.53 -5.29 5.50
C ILE A 15 25.30 -4.55 4.97
N ALA A 16 24.98 -4.77 3.70
CA ALA A 16 23.71 -4.38 3.14
C ALA A 16 22.63 -5.19 3.87
N THR A 17 22.02 -4.58 4.89
CA THR A 17 20.85 -5.14 5.57
C THR A 17 19.76 -5.32 4.51
N THR A 18 19.54 -6.56 4.09
CA THR A 18 18.45 -6.92 3.20
C THR A 18 17.15 -6.70 3.95
N MET A 19 16.52 -5.53 3.77
CA MET A 19 15.23 -5.24 4.36
C MET A 19 14.20 -6.24 3.79
N PRO A 20 13.55 -7.08 4.63
CA PRO A 20 12.36 -7.79 4.21
C PRO A 20 11.22 -6.78 4.16
N GLY A 21 10.60 -6.60 2.99
CA GLY A 21 9.49 -5.65 2.83
C GLY A 21 9.05 -5.54 1.38
N LEU A 22 7.94 -4.84 1.14
CA LEU A 22 7.40 -4.55 -0.21
C LEU A 22 8.46 -3.97 -1.16
N ALA A 23 9.52 -3.34 -0.65
CA ALA A 23 10.69 -2.93 -1.42
C ALA A 23 11.37 -4.08 -2.21
N ARG A 24 11.10 -5.35 -1.84
CA ARG A 24 11.59 -6.56 -2.51
C ARG A 24 10.57 -7.18 -3.47
N ALA A 25 9.28 -6.88 -3.28
CA ALA A 25 8.24 -7.25 -4.24
C ALA A 25 8.38 -6.27 -5.42
N GLY A 26 8.88 -6.76 -6.56
CA GLY A 26 8.93 -5.94 -7.77
C GLY A 26 7.52 -5.63 -8.25
N ALA A 27 7.27 -4.38 -8.64
CA ALA A 27 6.04 -4.09 -9.35
C ALA A 27 6.06 -4.82 -10.71
N ALA A 28 5.14 -5.76 -10.90
CA ALA A 28 4.89 -6.40 -12.17
C ALA A 28 3.90 -5.53 -12.97
N HIS A 29 4.23 -5.27 -14.22
CA HIS A 29 3.30 -4.70 -15.19
C HIS A 29 3.41 -5.51 -16.50
N GLY A 30 2.32 -6.16 -16.88
CA GLY A 30 2.26 -6.95 -18.10
C GLY A 30 0.92 -6.78 -18.79
N CYS A 31 0.93 -6.54 -20.09
CA CYS A 31 -0.27 -6.49 -20.91
C CYS A 31 -0.17 -7.50 -22.06
N TYR A 32 -1.29 -8.14 -22.39
CA TYR A 32 -1.42 -9.00 -23.56
C TYR A 32 -2.71 -8.70 -24.32
N ARG A 33 -2.71 -8.97 -25.63
CA ARG A 33 -3.90 -8.78 -26.46
C ARG A 33 -4.87 -9.93 -26.19
N ALA A 34 -6.08 -9.61 -25.73
CA ALA A 34 -7.12 -10.59 -25.43
C ALA A 34 -8.07 -10.81 -26.61
N GLN A 35 -8.48 -9.71 -27.26
CA GLN A 35 -9.36 -9.70 -28.44
C GLN A 35 -8.95 -8.56 -29.39
N PRO A 36 -9.45 -8.51 -30.64
CA PRO A 36 -9.21 -7.36 -31.51
C PRO A 36 -9.68 -6.05 -30.85
N GLY A 37 -8.73 -5.14 -30.62
CA GLY A 37 -8.99 -3.86 -29.95
C GLY A 37 -9.09 -3.92 -28.42
N GLU A 38 -8.84 -5.06 -27.79
CA GLU A 38 -8.86 -5.21 -26.33
C GLU A 38 -7.49 -5.72 -25.81
N VAL A 39 -6.93 -5.01 -24.83
CA VAL A 39 -5.75 -5.46 -24.08
C VAL A 39 -6.13 -5.76 -22.63
N ARG A 40 -5.60 -6.87 -22.12
CA ARG A 40 -5.67 -7.22 -20.70
C ARG A 40 -4.35 -6.91 -20.07
N CYS A 41 -4.38 -6.18 -18.97
CA CYS A 41 -3.21 -5.74 -18.24
C CYS A 41 -3.29 -6.22 -16.78
N GLN A 42 -2.13 -6.43 -16.19
CA GLN A 42 -1.94 -6.76 -14.79
C GLN A 42 -0.90 -5.79 -14.22
N VAL A 43 -1.19 -5.21 -13.06
CA VAL A 43 -0.32 -4.22 -12.40
C VAL A 43 -0.27 -4.48 -10.90
N GLY A 44 0.91 -4.33 -10.29
CA GLY A 44 1.09 -4.34 -8.85
C GLY A 44 2.15 -5.35 -8.38
N PHE A 45 1.91 -5.96 -7.23
CA PHE A 45 2.90 -6.69 -6.42
C PHE A 45 2.38 -8.10 -6.13
N PRO A 46 2.58 -9.07 -7.04
CA PRO A 46 2.07 -10.44 -6.86
C PRO A 46 2.70 -11.13 -5.63
N ASP A 47 3.97 -10.83 -5.34
CA ASP A 47 4.71 -11.38 -4.21
C ASP A 47 4.63 -10.49 -2.94
N ALA A 48 3.61 -9.63 -2.84
CA ALA A 48 3.42 -8.79 -1.67
C ALA A 48 3.35 -9.65 -0.40
N PRO A 49 4.12 -9.32 0.66
CA PRO A 49 4.20 -10.15 1.86
C PRO A 49 2.85 -10.24 2.59
N PHE A 50 2.75 -11.21 3.48
CA PHE A 50 1.63 -11.35 4.39
C PHE A 50 1.47 -10.10 5.28
N ILE A 51 0.23 -9.70 5.55
CA ILE A 51 -0.10 -8.65 6.53
C ILE A 51 -0.47 -9.28 7.87
N ASP A 52 0.07 -8.79 8.98
CA ASP A 52 -0.24 -9.35 10.30
C ASP A 52 -1.75 -9.30 10.58
N PRO A 53 -2.33 -10.39 11.10
CA PRO A 53 -3.76 -10.48 11.28
C PRO A 53 -4.21 -9.66 12.50
N GLN A 54 -5.50 -9.32 12.51
CA GLN A 54 -6.15 -8.45 13.47
C GLN A 54 -7.55 -8.98 13.78
N ASP A 55 -7.85 -9.09 15.07
CA ASP A 55 -9.16 -9.52 15.57
C ASP A 55 -10.18 -8.38 15.62
N CYS A 56 -9.70 -7.13 15.75
CA CYS A 56 -10.55 -5.95 15.91
C CYS A 56 -10.77 -5.22 14.58
N ARG A 57 -12.01 -5.26 14.05
CA ARG A 57 -12.31 -4.78 12.68
C ARG A 57 -12.11 -3.28 12.54
N SER A 58 -12.38 -2.57 13.62
CA SER A 58 -12.18 -1.12 13.75
C SER A 58 -10.72 -0.68 13.64
N SER A 59 -9.77 -1.62 13.66
CA SER A 59 -8.32 -1.36 13.58
C SER A 59 -7.68 -1.91 12.30
N CYS A 60 -8.43 -2.48 11.36
CA CYS A 60 -7.88 -3.01 10.11
C CYS A 60 -7.13 -1.94 9.29
N TRP A 61 -7.61 -0.70 9.27
CA TRP A 61 -6.91 0.43 8.62
C TRP A 61 -5.53 0.70 9.23
N ALA A 62 -5.35 0.49 10.54
CA ALA A 62 -4.08 0.72 11.22
C ALA A 62 -3.05 -0.34 10.83
N ASN A 63 -3.46 -1.61 10.73
CA ASN A 63 -2.62 -2.68 10.19
C ASN A 63 -2.26 -2.40 8.72
N CYS A 64 -3.22 -1.96 7.90
CA CYS A 64 -2.96 -1.62 6.49
C CYS A 64 -1.93 -0.48 6.36
N LEU A 65 -2.06 0.57 7.18
CA LEU A 65 -1.10 1.67 7.18
C LEU A 65 0.28 1.20 7.65
N ALA A 66 0.36 0.46 8.76
CA ALA A 66 1.61 -0.12 9.26
C ALA A 66 2.30 -0.99 8.19
N TYR A 67 1.54 -1.83 7.49
CA TYR A 67 2.02 -2.67 6.40
C TYR A 67 2.63 -1.84 5.26
N VAL A 68 1.92 -0.82 4.77
CA VAL A 68 2.41 0.04 3.69
C VAL A 68 3.66 0.83 4.13
N LEU A 69 3.68 1.38 5.34
CA LEU A 69 4.85 2.09 5.89
C LEU A 69 6.06 1.16 6.06
N THR A 70 5.83 -0.08 6.49
CA THR A 70 6.86 -1.13 6.53
C THR A 70 7.38 -1.45 5.14
N GLY A 71 6.50 -1.42 4.13
CA GLY A 71 6.88 -1.52 2.73
C GLY A 71 7.87 -0.46 2.26
N TYR A 72 7.78 0.75 2.80
CA TYR A 72 8.76 1.83 2.58
C TYR A 72 10.04 1.70 3.42
N GLY A 73 10.15 0.63 4.20
CA GLY A 73 11.26 0.34 5.10
C GLY A 73 11.19 1.09 6.42
N MET A 74 10.04 1.63 6.83
CA MET A 74 9.83 2.24 8.16
C MET A 74 9.41 1.16 9.16
N SER A 75 9.93 1.17 10.39
CA SER A 75 9.53 0.19 11.41
C SER A 75 8.29 0.71 12.11
N VAL A 76 7.09 0.32 11.66
CA VAL A 76 5.83 0.83 12.23
C VAL A 76 4.89 -0.34 12.51
N SER A 77 4.57 -0.55 13.78
CA SER A 77 3.48 -1.45 14.17
C SER A 77 2.10 -0.79 14.09
N ALA A 78 1.04 -1.61 14.01
CA ALA A 78 -0.32 -1.10 14.12
C ALA A 78 -0.59 -0.39 15.47
N GLY A 79 0.04 -0.87 16.55
CA GLY A 79 -0.01 -0.21 17.85
C GLY A 79 0.58 1.20 17.80
N SER A 80 1.70 1.37 17.08
CA SER A 80 2.35 2.66 16.86
C SER A 80 1.47 3.61 16.05
N VAL A 81 0.74 3.10 15.05
CA VAL A 81 -0.27 3.87 14.30
C VAL A 81 -1.37 4.38 15.22
N LEU A 82 -1.96 3.49 16.03
CA LEU A 82 -3.02 3.85 16.96
C LEU A 82 -2.54 4.85 18.02
N TRP A 83 -1.32 4.68 18.52
CA TRP A 83 -0.71 5.61 19.48
C TRP A 83 -0.46 7.00 18.87
N HIS A 84 0.07 7.06 17.66
CA HIS A 84 0.25 8.30 16.91
C HIS A 84 -1.09 9.05 16.81
N MET A 85 -2.14 8.33 16.42
CA MET A 85 -3.47 8.90 16.20
C MET A 85 -4.15 9.39 17.47
N ARG A 86 -3.87 8.75 18.62
CA ARG A 86 -4.30 9.27 19.94
C ARG A 86 -3.61 10.59 20.26
N ARG A 87 -2.32 10.72 19.98
CA ARG A 87 -1.55 11.95 20.26
C ARG A 87 -1.96 13.13 19.38
N THR A 88 -2.34 12.87 18.15
CA THR A 88 -2.80 13.92 17.22
C THR A 88 -4.29 14.25 17.38
N GLY A 89 -5.01 13.58 18.28
CA GLY A 89 -6.45 13.78 18.49
C GLY A 89 -7.32 13.24 17.35
N ALA A 90 -6.78 12.37 16.49
CA ALA A 90 -7.42 11.90 15.26
C ALA A 90 -8.27 10.62 15.44
N CYS A 91 -8.47 10.12 16.66
CA CYS A 91 -9.22 8.89 16.91
C CYS A 91 -10.74 8.97 16.64
N GLY A 92 -11.34 10.17 16.76
CA GLY A 92 -12.79 10.36 16.67
C GLY A 92 -13.37 10.42 15.25
N ARG A 93 -12.71 9.83 14.25
CA ARG A 93 -13.15 9.87 12.85
C ARG A 93 -14.12 8.73 12.54
N ASP A 94 -15.13 9.02 11.72
CA ASP A 94 -16.28 8.14 11.50
C ASP A 94 -15.99 6.93 10.59
N ASN A 95 -14.99 7.03 9.71
CA ASN A 95 -14.64 5.96 8.77
C ASN A 95 -13.13 5.85 8.52
N ASP A 96 -12.72 4.69 8.00
CA ASP A 96 -11.31 4.35 7.77
C ASP A 96 -10.60 5.31 6.80
N ALA A 97 -11.25 5.76 5.72
CA ALA A 97 -10.65 6.73 4.81
C ALA A 97 -10.32 8.05 5.54
N ALA A 98 -11.22 8.55 6.38
CA ALA A 98 -10.99 9.74 7.19
C ALA A 98 -9.85 9.54 8.20
N ARG A 99 -9.72 8.34 8.78
CA ARG A 99 -8.60 7.98 9.68
C ARG A 99 -7.27 7.99 8.94
N LEU A 100 -7.21 7.40 7.73
CA LEU A 100 -6.00 7.40 6.89
C LEU A 100 -5.58 8.83 6.48
N MET A 101 -6.54 9.68 6.11
CA MET A 101 -6.23 11.07 5.78
C MET A 101 -5.75 11.86 7.01
N ALA A 102 -6.31 11.59 8.19
CA ALA A 102 -5.88 12.22 9.44
C ALA A 102 -4.53 11.68 9.96
N ALA A 103 -4.05 10.54 9.46
CA ALA A 103 -2.74 9.98 9.75
C ALA A 103 -1.60 10.69 8.96
N THR A 104 -1.89 11.70 8.15
CA THR A 104 -0.88 12.48 7.44
C THR A 104 -0.12 13.43 8.38
N GLY A 105 1.12 13.76 8.01
CA GLY A 105 1.98 14.64 8.81
C GLY A 105 3.31 13.99 9.18
N GLY A 106 3.96 14.55 10.20
CA GLY A 106 5.25 14.08 10.68
C GLY A 106 5.13 12.83 11.54
N TRP A 107 5.95 11.82 11.26
CA TRP A 107 6.02 10.56 11.97
C TRP A 107 7.43 10.30 12.49
N VAL A 108 7.49 9.53 13.57
CA VAL A 108 8.71 8.90 14.06
C VAL A 108 8.40 7.41 14.16
N ASP A 109 9.20 6.58 13.51
CA ASP A 109 9.03 5.13 13.53
C ASP A 109 9.55 4.51 14.84
N ASP A 110 9.34 3.22 15.03
CA ASP A 110 9.71 2.48 16.25
C ASP A 110 11.22 2.42 16.47
N THR A 111 12.03 2.78 15.45
CA THR A 111 13.50 2.89 15.52
C THR A 111 13.99 4.33 15.70
N GLY A 112 13.08 5.30 15.84
CA GLY A 112 13.40 6.72 16.02
C GLY A 112 13.64 7.48 14.71
N ARG A 113 13.35 6.91 13.54
CA ARG A 113 13.52 7.59 12.24
C ARG A 113 12.34 8.50 11.95
N SER A 114 12.63 9.74 11.59
CA SER A 114 11.62 10.74 11.22
C SER A 114 11.29 10.70 9.73
N PHE A 115 10.00 10.80 9.40
CA PHE A 115 9.52 10.84 8.03
C PHE A 115 8.18 11.57 7.94
N LEU A 116 7.84 12.10 6.78
CA LEU A 116 6.55 12.71 6.50
C LEU A 116 5.67 11.70 5.77
N VAL A 117 4.43 11.53 6.24
CA VAL A 117 3.39 10.76 5.55
C VAL A 117 2.44 11.71 4.84
N THR A 118 2.16 11.43 3.56
CA THR A 118 1.09 12.07 2.81
C THR A 118 0.12 11.01 2.28
N ALA A 119 -1.15 11.39 2.17
CA ALA A 119 -2.21 10.51 1.70
C ALA A 119 -3.01 11.24 0.63
N ARG A 120 -3.44 10.51 -0.41
CA ARG A 120 -4.30 11.02 -1.48
C ARG A 120 -5.39 10.00 -1.77
N ARG A 121 -6.65 10.43 -1.69
CA ARG A 121 -7.78 9.61 -2.13
C ARG A 121 -7.83 9.59 -3.65
N LEU A 122 -7.91 8.39 -4.23
CA LEU A 122 -7.92 8.17 -5.69
C LEU A 122 -9.32 8.04 -6.27
N GLY A 123 -10.34 7.85 -5.42
CA GLY A 123 -11.72 7.59 -5.81
C GLY A 123 -12.22 6.27 -5.24
N ASP A 124 -13.33 5.79 -5.79
CA ASP A 124 -13.92 4.50 -5.43
C ASP A 124 -13.74 3.51 -6.60
N LEU A 125 -13.20 2.33 -6.30
CA LEU A 125 -12.78 1.28 -7.25
C LEU A 125 -13.94 0.56 -7.94
N ALA A 126 -15.10 0.53 -7.30
CA ALA A 126 -16.24 -0.30 -7.67
C ALA A 126 -17.52 0.50 -7.91
N ALA A 127 -17.41 1.84 -8.08
CA ALA A 127 -18.53 2.62 -8.57
C ALA A 127 -18.93 2.11 -9.96
N GLU A 128 -20.22 1.97 -10.25
CA GLU A 128 -20.74 1.49 -11.56
C GLU A 128 -20.20 2.30 -12.75
N THR A 129 -19.75 3.52 -12.46
CA THR A 129 -18.96 4.33 -13.38
C THR A 129 -17.82 4.93 -12.54
N PRO A 130 -16.67 4.25 -12.41
CA PRO A 130 -15.47 4.97 -12.02
C PRO A 130 -15.36 6.06 -13.09
N SER A 131 -15.32 7.35 -12.73
CA SER A 131 -15.00 8.35 -13.74
C SER A 131 -13.71 7.85 -14.41
N GLN A 132 -13.65 7.84 -15.75
CA GLN A 132 -12.44 7.38 -16.45
C GLN A 132 -11.18 8.07 -15.91
N GLU A 133 -11.36 9.30 -15.39
CA GLU A 133 -10.38 10.11 -14.69
C GLU A 133 -9.82 9.51 -13.39
N ALA A 134 -10.56 8.66 -12.67
CA ALA A 134 -10.13 8.06 -11.41
C ALA A 134 -9.33 6.76 -11.58
N PHE A 135 -9.55 6.03 -12.67
CA PHE A 135 -8.93 4.71 -12.85
C PHE A 135 -7.45 4.79 -13.28
N ALA A 136 -7.10 5.70 -14.19
CA ALA A 136 -5.70 5.86 -14.61
C ALA A 136 -4.75 6.26 -13.45
N PRO A 137 -5.10 7.23 -12.57
CA PRO A 137 -4.31 7.51 -11.37
C PRO A 137 -4.18 6.33 -10.40
N LEU A 138 -5.15 5.41 -10.41
CA LEU A 138 -5.10 4.20 -9.59
C LEU A 138 -4.11 3.18 -10.15
N VAL A 139 -4.16 2.92 -11.46
CA VAL A 139 -3.17 2.07 -12.14
C VAL A 139 -1.76 2.63 -11.96
N GLU A 140 -1.60 3.95 -12.17
CA GLU A 140 -0.31 4.63 -11.98
C GLU A 140 0.18 4.48 -10.54
N ALA A 141 -0.68 4.74 -9.54
CA ALA A 141 -0.28 4.61 -8.14
C ALA A 141 0.07 3.16 -7.80
N LEU A 142 -0.75 2.19 -8.22
CA LEU A 142 -0.54 0.77 -7.96
C LEU A 142 0.70 0.21 -8.66
N SER A 143 1.13 0.79 -9.79
CA SER A 143 2.39 0.44 -10.45
C SER A 143 3.63 0.79 -9.63
N ALA A 144 3.50 1.69 -8.65
CA ALA A 144 4.61 2.16 -7.84
C ALA A 144 4.54 1.68 -6.38
N ARG A 145 3.36 1.38 -5.86
CA ARG A 145 3.15 1.01 -4.45
C ARG A 145 1.78 0.35 -4.23
N PRO A 146 1.63 -0.53 -3.23
CA PRO A 146 0.31 -1.00 -2.81
C PRO A 146 -0.58 0.14 -2.33
N LEU A 147 -1.88 -0.02 -2.52
CA LEU A 147 -2.88 0.98 -2.14
C LEU A 147 -3.69 0.47 -0.95
N ILE A 148 -4.11 1.36 -0.06
CA ILE A 148 -5.07 0.98 0.99
C ILE A 148 -6.47 1.15 0.40
N VAL A 149 -7.27 0.08 0.45
CA VAL A 149 -8.63 0.07 -0.06
C VAL A 149 -9.61 -0.36 1.02
N GLY A 150 -10.85 0.10 0.97
CA GLY A 150 -11.79 -0.27 2.00
C GLY A 150 -13.18 0.31 1.85
N SER A 151 -14.04 -0.04 2.80
CA SER A 151 -15.35 0.57 2.98
C SER A 151 -15.42 1.19 4.39
N ALA A 152 -16.58 1.70 4.80
CA ALA A 152 -16.70 2.53 6.00
C ALA A 152 -16.15 1.89 7.31
N GLY A 153 -16.08 0.56 7.39
CA GLY A 153 -15.61 -0.15 8.59
C GLY A 153 -14.70 -1.35 8.34
N HIS A 154 -14.07 -1.43 7.16
CA HIS A 154 -13.07 -2.45 6.87
C HIS A 154 -12.08 -1.97 5.83
N SER A 155 -10.79 -2.15 6.10
CA SER A 155 -9.71 -1.78 5.20
C SER A 155 -8.83 -2.99 4.91
N MET A 156 -8.34 -3.04 3.68
CA MET A 156 -7.45 -4.04 3.11
C MET A 156 -6.35 -3.32 2.32
N VAL A 157 -5.34 -4.04 1.87
CA VAL A 157 -4.30 -3.51 0.99
C VAL A 157 -4.45 -4.11 -0.39
N LEU A 158 -4.73 -3.30 -1.41
CA LEU A 158 -4.68 -3.69 -2.81
C LEU A 158 -3.22 -3.79 -3.23
N THR A 159 -2.80 -5.02 -3.50
CA THR A 159 -1.42 -5.32 -3.91
C THR A 159 -1.34 -5.50 -5.40
N GLU A 160 -2.37 -6.01 -6.06
CA GLU A 160 -2.36 -6.23 -7.51
C GLU A 160 -3.77 -6.10 -8.10
N MET A 161 -3.83 -5.70 -9.36
CA MET A 161 -5.07 -5.59 -10.12
C MET A 161 -4.86 -6.06 -11.56
N SER A 162 -5.80 -6.85 -12.08
CA SER A 162 -5.97 -7.05 -13.52
C SER A 162 -7.10 -6.17 -14.05
N TYR A 163 -6.96 -5.67 -15.27
CA TYR A 163 -7.93 -4.82 -15.92
C TYR A 163 -7.92 -4.98 -17.44
N VAL A 164 -9.02 -4.61 -18.06
CA VAL A 164 -9.19 -4.52 -19.51
C VAL A 164 -9.14 -3.06 -19.93
N ASP A 165 -8.36 -2.78 -20.98
CA ASP A 165 -8.32 -1.50 -21.68
C ASP A 165 -8.70 -1.70 -23.16
N ALA A 166 -9.54 -0.81 -23.66
CA ALA A 166 -10.04 -0.85 -25.03
C ALA A 166 -10.29 0.58 -25.53
N PRO A 167 -9.90 0.93 -26.78
CA PRO A 167 -10.11 2.26 -27.32
C PRO A 167 -11.57 2.71 -27.24
N GLY A 168 -11.79 3.92 -26.71
CA GLY A 168 -13.13 4.51 -26.59
C GLY A 168 -14.01 3.90 -25.50
N ARG A 169 -13.48 3.01 -24.65
CA ARG A 169 -14.19 2.45 -23.49
C ARG A 169 -13.43 2.77 -22.20
N PRO A 170 -14.14 2.94 -21.07
CA PRO A 170 -13.47 3.01 -19.77
C PRO A 170 -12.64 1.76 -19.52
N MET A 171 -11.46 1.93 -18.90
CA MET A 171 -10.74 0.79 -18.32
C MET A 171 -11.63 0.13 -17.28
N ARG A 172 -11.62 -1.21 -17.24
CA ARG A 172 -12.46 -1.99 -16.33
C ARG A 172 -11.59 -2.95 -15.52
N PRO A 173 -11.66 -2.94 -14.18
CA PRO A 173 -11.00 -3.96 -13.39
C PRO A 173 -11.62 -5.34 -13.70
N GLU A 174 -10.82 -6.40 -13.64
CA GLU A 174 -11.29 -7.79 -13.76
C GLU A 174 -11.04 -8.57 -12.47
N THR A 175 -9.92 -8.34 -11.79
CA THR A 175 -9.60 -8.99 -10.51
C THR A 175 -8.79 -8.03 -9.65
N LEU A 176 -9.16 -7.96 -8.36
CA LEU A 176 -8.43 -7.24 -7.33
C LEU A 176 -7.78 -8.27 -6.40
N THR A 177 -6.46 -8.23 -6.28
CA THR A 177 -5.70 -9.05 -5.34
C THR A 177 -5.39 -8.20 -4.09
N LEU A 178 -5.92 -8.63 -2.96
CA LEU A 178 -5.91 -7.89 -1.69
C LEU A 178 -5.20 -8.67 -0.59
N ARG A 179 -4.56 -7.94 0.32
CA ARG A 179 -4.13 -8.41 1.64
C ARG A 179 -5.13 -7.90 2.70
N ASP A 180 -5.85 -8.82 3.31
CA ASP A 180 -6.87 -8.57 4.32
C ASP A 180 -6.34 -8.91 5.72
N PRO A 181 -6.20 -7.92 6.62
CA PRO A 181 -5.71 -8.17 7.96
C PRO A 181 -6.75 -8.87 8.87
N TRP A 182 -7.99 -9.13 8.46
CA TRP A 182 -8.98 -9.80 9.33
C TRP A 182 -8.64 -11.27 9.60
N THR A 183 -8.57 -11.68 10.88
CA THR A 183 -8.25 -13.07 11.30
C THR A 183 -9.17 -14.14 10.72
N GLY A 184 -10.41 -13.78 10.39
CA GLY A 184 -11.38 -14.69 9.75
C GLY A 184 -11.20 -14.87 8.23
N THR A 185 -10.11 -14.36 7.63
CA THR A 185 -9.85 -14.48 6.17
C THR A 185 -8.52 -15.18 5.87
N ALA A 186 -8.35 -15.62 4.62
CA ALA A 186 -7.12 -16.25 4.15
C ALA A 186 -5.93 -15.28 3.97
N ASN A 187 -6.05 -14.02 4.44
CA ASN A 187 -5.13 -12.91 4.20
C ASN A 187 -5.06 -12.49 2.73
N LEU A 188 -4.64 -13.36 1.82
CA LEU A 188 -4.73 -13.13 0.39
C LEU A 188 -6.17 -13.34 -0.08
N ARG A 189 -6.74 -12.35 -0.75
CA ARG A 189 -8.08 -12.43 -1.32
C ARG A 189 -8.04 -11.98 -2.77
N HIS A 190 -8.74 -12.72 -3.63
CA HIS A 190 -9.03 -12.29 -4.99
C HIS A 190 -10.50 -11.91 -5.04
N LEU A 191 -10.80 -10.69 -5.44
CA LEU A 191 -12.16 -10.22 -5.63
C LEU A 191 -12.41 -9.94 -7.10
N ALA A 192 -13.51 -10.46 -7.63
CA ALA A 192 -14.09 -9.91 -8.84
C ALA A 192 -14.69 -8.53 -8.54
N PRO A 193 -14.73 -7.59 -9.51
CA PRO A 193 -15.32 -6.27 -9.32
C PRO A 193 -16.77 -6.32 -8.81
N ALA A 194 -17.56 -7.31 -9.24
CA ALA A 194 -18.94 -7.49 -8.79
C ALA A 194 -19.06 -7.88 -7.30
N GLU A 195 -17.99 -8.38 -6.69
CA GLU A 195 -17.92 -8.72 -5.26
C GLU A 195 -17.36 -7.57 -4.43
N ALA A 196 -16.77 -6.56 -5.08
CA ALA A 196 -16.28 -5.38 -4.40
C ALA A 196 -17.47 -4.52 -3.95
N PRO A 197 -17.47 -4.01 -2.71
CA PRO A 197 -18.52 -3.08 -2.26
C PRO A 197 -18.59 -1.87 -3.19
N GLU A 198 -19.80 -1.40 -3.53
CA GLU A 198 -20.01 -0.24 -4.42
C GLU A 198 -19.14 0.98 -4.08
N ARG A 199 -18.82 1.16 -2.79
CA ARG A 199 -17.96 2.24 -2.28
C ARG A 199 -16.67 1.69 -1.68
N LEU A 200 -15.89 1.00 -2.51
CA LEU A 200 -14.53 0.59 -2.18
C LEU A 200 -13.57 1.76 -2.43
N PHE A 201 -13.31 2.60 -1.45
CA PHE A 201 -12.37 3.71 -1.60
C PHE A 201 -10.95 3.19 -1.86
N ALA A 202 -10.12 4.00 -2.51
CA ALA A 202 -8.68 3.78 -2.63
C ALA A 202 -7.88 4.99 -2.13
N VAL A 203 -6.84 4.73 -1.34
CA VAL A 203 -5.92 5.72 -0.79
C VAL A 203 -4.48 5.36 -1.15
N ASP A 204 -3.81 6.31 -1.80
CA ASP A 204 -2.37 6.32 -2.07
C ASP A 204 -1.63 6.91 -0.86
N ILE A 205 -0.74 6.13 -0.25
CA ILE A 205 0.12 6.55 0.86
C ILE A 205 1.54 6.75 0.36
N ARG A 206 2.13 7.90 0.67
CA ARG A 206 3.51 8.25 0.31
C ARG A 206 4.30 8.69 1.53
N ILE A 207 5.60 8.45 1.49
CA ILE A 207 6.52 8.96 2.51
C ILE A 207 7.60 9.86 1.90
N ARG A 208 8.07 10.82 2.69
CA ARG A 208 9.30 11.57 2.45
C ARG A 208 10.17 11.51 3.70
N ARG A 209 11.38 10.97 3.56
CA ARG A 209 12.36 10.94 4.67
C ARG A 209 12.79 12.37 5.00
N MET A 210 12.99 12.64 6.29
CA MET A 210 13.49 13.93 6.78
C MET A 210 14.98 13.85 7.10
#